data_AF-A0A0C2GHE0-F1
#
_entry.id   AF-A0A0C2GHE0-F1
#
_cell.length_a   1.000
_cell.length_b   1.000
_cell.length_c   1.000
_cell.angle_alpha   90.00
_cell.angle_beta   90.00
_cell.angle_gamma   90.00
#
_symmetry.space_group_name_H-M   'P 1'
#
loop_
_entity.id
_entity.type
_entity.pdbx_description
1 polymer ?
#
loop_
_entity_poly.entity_id
_entity_poly.type
_entity_poly.pdbx_seq_one_letter_code
_entity_poly.pdbx_strand_id
1 'polypeptide(L)'
;MVMATGIGSMFGAYLLGPFVSLFFGKFFAALLAFFIIPVFSHAIIRNRERHFESDNKIRTSMLVTSLMQGVLAGYAINSYYLSAQPLGSITPAVVSIGYTISVRQSHGNRFQVLGFSLGAAFLVNLIMGAMFVGNTLSYQFLTLGYVAIAGFMMQLVLHDVQMTRGHAYQNALASLYLLFKGATFYCFGTYIE
;
A
#
# COMPACT_ATOMS: atom_id res chain seq x y z
N MET A 1 7.35 0.00 -3.54
CA MET A 1 6.01 0.07 -4.16
C MET A 1 5.06 0.98 -3.39
N VAL A 2 4.70 0.67 -2.13
CA VAL A 2 3.69 1.47 -1.38
C VAL A 2 3.99 2.98 -1.35
N MET A 3 5.24 3.36 -1.09
CA MET A 3 5.67 4.76 -1.14
C MET A 3 5.49 5.40 -2.52
N ALA A 4 5.84 4.67 -3.58
CA ALA A 4 5.73 5.13 -4.96
C ALA A 4 4.26 5.30 -5.37
N THR A 5 3.38 4.41 -4.95
CA THR A 5 1.93 4.58 -5.11
C THR A 5 1.42 5.82 -4.36
N GLY A 6 1.93 6.09 -3.15
CA GLY A 6 1.62 7.31 -2.40
C GLY A 6 2.04 8.58 -3.12
N ILE A 7 3.28 8.62 -3.63
CA ILE A 7 3.82 9.73 -4.43
C ILE A 7 3.00 9.92 -5.71
N GLY A 8 2.73 8.83 -6.44
CA GLY A 8 1.90 8.86 -7.63
C GLY A 8 0.51 9.41 -7.33
N SER A 9 -0.11 9.01 -6.21
CA SER A 9 -1.42 9.51 -5.79
C SER A 9 -1.44 11.01 -5.53
N MET A 10 -0.37 11.59 -5.00
CA MET A 10 -0.26 13.05 -4.87
C MET A 10 -0.15 13.72 -6.24
N PHE A 11 0.69 13.20 -7.13
CA PHE A 11 0.79 13.74 -8.50
C PHE A 11 -0.53 13.64 -9.26
N GLY A 12 -1.25 12.53 -9.15
CA GLY A 12 -2.54 12.32 -9.80
C GLY A 12 -3.65 13.23 -9.28
N ALA A 13 -3.66 13.51 -7.98
CA ALA A 13 -4.64 14.41 -7.39
C ALA A 13 -4.40 15.87 -7.79
N TYR A 14 -3.15 16.34 -7.73
CA TYR A 14 -2.86 17.78 -7.82
C TYR A 14 -2.28 18.27 -9.14
N LEU A 15 -1.51 17.44 -9.87
CA LEU A 15 -0.70 17.92 -11.00
C LEU A 15 -1.12 17.28 -12.33
N LEU A 16 -1.26 15.96 -12.35
CA LEU A 16 -1.57 15.17 -13.54
C LEU A 16 -3.08 14.95 -13.74
N GLY A 17 -3.92 15.30 -12.75
CA GLY A 17 -5.36 15.12 -12.79
C GLY A 17 -6.04 15.70 -14.05
N PRO A 18 -5.76 16.96 -14.45
CA PRO A 18 -6.31 17.53 -15.68
C PRO A 18 -5.93 16.74 -16.93
N PHE A 19 -4.67 16.28 -17.04
CA PHE A 19 -4.22 15.49 -18.18
C PHE A 19 -4.87 14.10 -18.23
N VAL A 20 -4.98 13.44 -17.08
CA VAL A 20 -5.66 12.13 -16.98
C VAL A 20 -7.13 12.26 -17.36
N SER A 21 -7.78 13.36 -16.99
CA SER A 21 -9.20 13.62 -17.29
C SER A 21 -9.52 13.74 -18.79
N LEU A 22 -8.53 14.09 -19.62
CA LEU A 22 -8.70 14.16 -21.07
C LEU A 22 -8.89 12.78 -21.71
N PHE A 23 -8.38 11.73 -21.06
CA PHE A 23 -8.40 10.37 -21.59
C PHE A 23 -9.37 9.46 -20.83
N PHE A 24 -9.55 9.69 -19.53
CA PHE A 24 -10.28 8.79 -18.65
C PHE A 24 -11.23 9.53 -17.72
N GLY A 25 -12.48 9.06 -17.62
CA GLY A 25 -13.38 9.46 -16.55
C GLY A 25 -12.95 8.89 -15.18
N LYS A 26 -13.36 9.53 -14.08
CA LYS A 26 -13.01 9.12 -12.71
C LYS A 26 -13.34 7.65 -12.39
N PHE A 27 -14.51 7.18 -12.82
CA PHE A 27 -14.91 5.77 -12.64
C PHE A 27 -13.96 4.80 -13.36
N PHE A 28 -13.61 5.11 -14.61
CA PHE A 28 -12.70 4.28 -15.39
C PHE A 28 -11.27 4.29 -14.82
N ALA A 29 -10.79 5.46 -14.38
CA ALA A 29 -9.51 5.58 -13.68
C ALA A 29 -9.48 4.78 -12.37
N ALA A 30 -10.59 4.76 -11.60
CA ALA A 30 -10.72 3.92 -10.42
C ALA A 30 -10.63 2.42 -10.75
N LEU A 31 -11.36 1.98 -11.78
CA LEU A 31 -11.34 0.58 -12.23
C LEU A 31 -9.93 0.16 -12.68
N LEU A 32 -9.24 1.03 -13.41
CA LEU A 32 -7.84 0.81 -13.79
C LEU A 32 -6.92 0.69 -12.58
N ALA A 33 -7.01 1.63 -11.64
CA ALA A 33 -6.09 1.74 -10.51
C ALA A 33 -6.28 0.64 -9.47
N PHE A 34 -7.52 0.24 -9.19
CA PHE A 34 -7.83 -0.71 -8.11
C PHE A 34 -7.89 -2.16 -8.57
N PHE A 35 -8.16 -2.42 -9.87
CA PHE A 35 -8.35 -3.79 -10.36
C PHE A 35 -7.41 -4.15 -11.52
N ILE A 36 -7.45 -3.40 -12.63
CA ILE A 36 -6.73 -3.80 -13.85
C ILE A 36 -5.21 -3.76 -13.66
N ILE A 37 -4.67 -2.64 -13.15
CA ILE A 37 -3.22 -2.49 -12.97
C ILE A 37 -2.65 -3.49 -11.96
N PRO A 38 -3.27 -3.73 -10.79
CA PRO A 38 -2.84 -4.79 -9.86
C PRO A 38 -2.74 -6.17 -10.51
N VAL A 39 -3.78 -6.58 -11.25
CA VAL A 39 -3.84 -7.89 -11.91
C VAL A 39 -2.80 -7.98 -13.02
N PHE A 40 -2.69 -6.95 -13.85
CA PHE A 40 -1.71 -6.88 -14.93
C PHE A 40 -0.27 -6.87 -14.39
N SER A 41 0.00 -6.09 -13.34
CA SER A 41 1.28 -6.05 -12.64
C SER A 41 1.64 -7.43 -12.08
N HIS A 42 0.67 -8.14 -11.47
CA HIS A 42 0.89 -9.50 -10.98
C HIS A 42 1.23 -10.48 -12.13
N ALA A 43 0.52 -10.41 -13.26
CA ALA A 43 0.81 -11.23 -14.44
C ALA A 43 2.22 -10.96 -15.00
N ILE A 44 2.62 -9.68 -15.09
CA ILE A 44 3.97 -9.29 -15.53
C ILE A 44 5.03 -9.83 -14.58
N ILE A 45 4.86 -9.64 -13.26
CA ILE A 45 5.83 -10.12 -12.26
C ILE A 45 6.02 -11.63 -12.41
N ARG A 46 4.91 -12.39 -12.45
CA ARG A 46 4.95 -13.86 -12.59
C ARG A 46 5.60 -14.28 -13.90
N ASN A 47 5.33 -13.56 -15.00
CA ASN A 47 5.95 -13.85 -16.29
C ASN A 47 7.47 -13.58 -16.26
N ARG A 48 7.91 -12.45 -15.71
CA ARG A 48 9.33 -12.10 -15.60
C ARG A 48 10.09 -13.03 -14.66
N GLU A 49 9.47 -13.45 -13.55
CA GLU A 49 10.03 -14.44 -12.63
C GLU A 49 10.24 -15.80 -13.32
N ARG A 50 9.27 -16.24 -14.14
CA ARG A 50 9.40 -17.48 -14.94
C ARG A 50 10.52 -17.43 -15.99
N HIS A 51 10.77 -16.25 -16.55
CA HIS A 51 11.86 -16.03 -17.50
C HIS A 51 13.21 -15.70 -16.83
N PHE A 52 13.30 -15.87 -15.50
CA PHE A 52 14.52 -15.62 -14.72
C PHE A 52 15.12 -14.23 -14.96
N GLU A 53 14.28 -13.22 -15.19
CA GLU A 53 14.77 -11.86 -15.35
C GLU A 53 15.49 -11.37 -14.09
N SER A 54 16.39 -10.41 -14.30
CA SER A 54 17.10 -9.73 -13.23
C SER A 54 16.12 -9.05 -12.26
N ASP A 55 16.36 -9.23 -10.97
CA ASP A 55 15.62 -8.61 -9.88
C ASP A 55 15.51 -7.08 -10.05
N ASN A 56 16.56 -6.43 -10.55
CA ASN A 56 16.53 -4.99 -10.80
C ASN A 56 15.47 -4.61 -11.84
N LYS A 57 15.36 -5.37 -12.94
CA LYS A 57 14.35 -5.12 -13.99
C LYS A 57 12.93 -5.29 -13.45
N ILE A 58 12.70 -6.34 -12.65
CA ILE A 58 11.40 -6.61 -12.02
C ILE A 58 11.03 -5.47 -11.07
N ARG A 59 11.95 -5.03 -10.20
CA ARG A 59 11.72 -3.93 -9.26
C ARG A 59 11.49 -2.60 -9.95
N THR A 60 12.23 -2.28 -11.01
CA THR A 60 11.99 -1.06 -11.81
C THR A 60 10.61 -1.10 -12.46
N SER A 61 10.23 -2.24 -13.06
CA SER A 61 8.88 -2.41 -13.63
C SER A 61 7.80 -2.21 -12.57
N MET A 62 7.97 -2.80 -11.39
CA MET A 62 7.04 -2.65 -10.25
C MET A 62 6.98 -1.21 -9.76
N LEU A 63 8.10 -0.49 -9.77
CA LEU A 63 8.13 0.93 -9.39
C LEU A 63 7.29 1.77 -10.36
N VAL A 64 7.49 1.59 -11.67
CA VAL A 64 6.73 2.30 -12.71
C VAL A 64 5.24 1.98 -12.62
N THR A 65 4.86 0.70 -12.53
CA THR A 65 3.44 0.33 -12.42
C THR A 65 2.82 0.89 -11.15
N SER A 66 3.53 0.87 -10.03
CA SER A 66 3.04 1.43 -8.75
C SER A 66 2.85 2.95 -8.78
N LEU A 67 3.72 3.69 -9.50
CA LEU A 67 3.55 5.13 -9.73
C LEU A 67 2.30 5.41 -10.57
N MET A 68 2.16 4.72 -11.70
CA MET A 68 1.00 4.89 -12.61
C MET A 68 -0.31 4.53 -11.91
N GLN A 69 -0.31 3.43 -11.14
CA GLN A 69 -1.44 3.05 -10.29
C GLN A 69 -1.78 4.15 -9.28
N GLY A 70 -0.76 4.71 -8.64
CA GLY A 70 -0.89 5.84 -7.72
C GLY A 70 -1.55 7.04 -8.39
N VAL A 71 -1.03 7.46 -9.56
CA VAL A 71 -1.57 8.62 -10.31
C VAL A 71 -3.05 8.44 -10.61
N LEU A 72 -3.45 7.29 -11.14
CA LEU A 72 -4.85 7.02 -11.46
C LEU A 72 -5.74 6.96 -10.22
N ALA A 73 -5.27 6.33 -9.14
CA ALA A 73 -6.00 6.30 -7.88
C ALA A 73 -6.16 7.70 -7.27
N GLY A 74 -5.09 8.50 -7.30
CA GLY A 74 -5.09 9.89 -6.85
C GLY A 74 -6.09 10.75 -7.60
N TYR A 75 -6.10 10.65 -8.92
CA TYR A 75 -7.10 11.33 -9.76
C TYR A 75 -8.53 10.86 -9.44
N ALA A 76 -8.75 9.56 -9.25
CA ALA A 76 -10.06 9.01 -8.95
C ALA A 76 -10.61 9.47 -7.59
N ILE A 77 -9.77 9.55 -6.56
CA ILE A 77 -10.19 9.93 -5.20
C ILE A 77 -10.10 11.44 -4.93
N ASN A 78 -9.60 12.25 -5.87
CA ASN A 78 -9.41 13.69 -5.69
C ASN A 78 -10.71 14.47 -5.40
N SER A 79 -11.88 13.87 -5.64
CA SER A 79 -13.18 14.48 -5.32
C SER A 79 -13.54 14.41 -3.84
N TYR A 80 -12.83 13.59 -3.08
CA TYR A 80 -13.11 13.28 -1.68
C TYR A 80 -11.99 13.85 -0.80
N TYR A 81 -12.37 14.65 0.18
CA TYR A 81 -11.46 15.21 1.16
C TYR A 81 -11.42 14.38 2.43
N LEU A 82 -10.21 14.14 2.94
CA LEU A 82 -9.95 13.54 4.24
C LEU A 82 -8.98 14.43 5.01
N SER A 83 -9.40 14.85 6.20
CA SER A 83 -8.64 15.76 7.07
C SER A 83 -7.28 15.18 7.50
N ALA A 84 -7.20 13.86 7.71
CA ALA A 84 -5.98 13.18 8.13
C ALA A 84 -5.88 11.79 7.51
N GLN A 85 -4.67 11.40 7.09
CA GLN A 85 -4.39 10.05 6.59
C GLN A 85 -2.99 9.58 7.04
N PRO A 86 -2.83 8.33 7.51
CA PRO A 86 -1.52 7.77 7.79
C PRO A 86 -0.75 7.55 6.49
N LEU A 87 0.58 7.76 6.54
CA LEU A 87 1.45 7.47 5.41
C LEU A 87 1.56 5.95 5.21
N GLY A 88 0.94 5.45 4.15
CA GLY A 88 0.85 4.00 3.88
C GLY A 88 2.21 3.30 3.79
N SER A 89 3.31 3.99 3.51
CA SER A 89 4.65 3.38 3.47
C SER A 89 5.25 3.09 4.85
N ILE A 90 4.74 3.72 5.92
CA ILE A 90 5.33 3.62 7.24
C ILE A 90 5.02 2.28 7.90
N THR A 91 3.77 1.82 7.80
CA THR A 91 3.38 0.50 8.32
C THR A 91 4.30 -0.62 7.83
N PRO A 92 4.51 -0.86 6.52
CA PRO A 92 5.41 -1.92 6.07
C PRO A 92 6.88 -1.68 6.43
N ALA A 93 7.33 -0.42 6.53
CA ALA A 93 8.69 -0.11 6.97
C ALA A 93 8.91 -0.51 8.45
N VAL A 94 7.98 -0.12 9.33
CA VAL A 94 8.03 -0.46 10.76
C VAL A 94 7.84 -1.95 10.97
N VAL A 95 6.91 -2.60 10.24
CA VAL A 95 6.73 -4.06 10.28
C VAL A 95 8.02 -4.78 9.88
N SER A 96 8.72 -4.31 8.83
CA SER A 96 9.99 -4.91 8.41
C SER A 96 11.07 -4.78 9.48
N ILE A 97 11.20 -3.61 10.11
CA ILE A 97 12.17 -3.38 11.20
C ILE A 97 11.80 -4.25 12.41
N GLY A 98 10.53 -4.21 12.83
CA GLY A 98 10.00 -5.00 13.93
C GLY A 98 10.20 -6.51 13.72
N TYR A 99 10.05 -6.99 12.48
CA TYR A 99 10.32 -8.37 12.13
C TYR A 99 11.79 -8.73 12.34
N THR A 100 12.72 -7.91 11.85
CA THR A 100 14.17 -8.19 11.98
C THR A 100 14.65 -8.21 13.43
N ILE A 101 14.04 -7.41 14.31
CA ILE A 101 14.35 -7.38 15.75
C ILE A 101 13.72 -8.59 16.44
N SER A 102 12.42 -8.81 16.22
CA SER A 102 11.67 -9.86 16.90
C SER A 102 12.14 -11.26 16.51
N VAL A 103 12.46 -11.52 15.24
CA VAL A 103 12.91 -12.85 14.78
C VAL A 103 14.17 -13.32 15.52
N ARG A 104 15.05 -12.39 15.94
CA ARG A 104 16.27 -12.70 16.71
C ARG A 104 15.98 -13.06 18.16
N GLN A 105 14.90 -12.53 18.73
CA GLN A 105 14.55 -12.66 20.14
C GLN A 105 13.50 -13.75 20.41
N SER A 106 12.69 -14.09 19.40
CA SER A 106 11.47 -14.90 19.59
C SER A 106 11.70 -16.41 19.60
N HIS A 107 12.94 -16.90 19.40
CA HIS A 107 13.29 -18.33 19.41
C HIS A 107 12.34 -19.23 18.59
N GLY A 108 11.78 -18.73 17.48
CA GLY A 108 10.82 -19.44 16.63
C GLY A 108 9.34 -19.26 16.97
N ASN A 109 8.99 -18.51 18.02
CA ASN A 109 7.60 -18.20 18.37
C ASN A 109 6.99 -17.17 17.38
N ARG A 110 6.15 -17.66 16.47
CA ARG A 110 5.48 -16.85 15.43
C ARG A 110 4.55 -15.79 16.03
N PHE A 111 3.91 -16.06 17.15
CA PHE A 111 2.99 -15.12 17.79
C PHE A 111 3.73 -13.88 18.33
N GLN A 112 4.91 -14.08 18.93
CA GLN A 112 5.75 -12.98 19.39
C GLN A 112 6.29 -12.14 18.22
N VAL A 113 6.72 -12.79 17.14
CA VAL A 113 7.20 -12.09 15.93
C VAL A 113 6.10 -11.22 15.32
N LEU A 114 4.90 -11.77 15.14
CA LEU A 114 3.76 -11.04 14.57
C LEU A 114 3.27 -9.95 15.52
N GLY A 115 3.07 -10.28 16.79
CA GLY A 115 2.56 -9.34 17.80
C GLY A 115 3.47 -8.12 17.97
N PHE A 116 4.79 -8.34 18.04
CA PHE A 116 5.75 -7.25 18.15
C PHE A 116 5.77 -6.38 16.89
N SER A 117 5.87 -6.99 15.71
CA SER A 117 6.01 -6.25 14.45
C SER A 117 4.77 -5.43 14.12
N LEU A 118 3.58 -6.01 14.30
CA LEU A 118 2.31 -5.34 14.05
C LEU A 118 1.96 -4.34 15.15
N GLY A 119 2.23 -4.67 16.40
CA GLY A 119 2.04 -3.77 17.54
C GLY A 119 2.91 -2.52 17.43
N ALA A 120 4.19 -2.68 17.07
CA ALA A 120 5.09 -1.56 16.81
C ALA A 120 4.57 -0.66 15.67
N ALA A 121 4.13 -1.26 14.56
CA ALA A 121 3.58 -0.50 13.43
C ALA A 121 2.30 0.26 13.80
N PHE A 122 1.42 -0.34 14.59
CA PHE A 122 0.22 0.32 15.11
C PHE A 122 0.58 1.52 16.01
N LEU A 123 1.47 1.31 16.99
CA LEU A 123 1.91 2.36 17.91
C LEU A 123 2.60 3.52 17.20
N VAL A 124 3.50 3.24 16.26
CA VAL A 124 4.18 4.29 15.49
C VAL A 124 3.17 5.13 14.70
N ASN A 125 2.18 4.49 14.05
CA ASN A 125 1.14 5.23 13.35
C ASN A 125 0.30 6.08 14.31
N LEU A 126 -0.07 5.59 15.50
CA LEU A 126 -0.81 6.37 16.50
C LEU A 126 -0.02 7.56 17.04
N ILE A 127 1.27 7.37 17.32
CA ILE A 127 2.17 8.44 17.80
C ILE A 127 2.27 9.52 16.71
N MET A 128 2.50 9.12 15.47
CA MET A 128 2.57 10.09 14.38
C MET A 128 1.24 10.82 14.14
N GLY A 129 0.12 10.10 14.25
CA GLY A 129 -1.21 10.71 14.15
C GLY A 129 -1.41 11.76 15.25
N ALA A 130 -1.01 11.45 16.49
CA ALA A 130 -1.07 12.41 17.60
C ALA A 130 -0.15 13.63 17.39
N MET A 131 1.03 13.44 16.80
CA MET A 131 2.01 14.51 16.63
C MET A 131 1.73 15.46 15.46
N PHE A 132 1.22 14.95 14.32
CA PHE A 132 1.25 15.70 13.05
C PHE A 132 -0.13 16.06 12.48
N VAL A 133 -1.16 15.22 12.66
CA VAL A 133 -2.40 15.34 11.86
C VAL A 133 -3.69 15.16 12.68
N GLY A 134 -3.58 14.74 13.94
CA GLY A 134 -4.70 14.37 14.79
C GLY A 134 -5.17 12.93 14.54
N ASN A 135 -5.46 12.19 15.60
CA ASN A 135 -5.97 10.81 15.55
C ASN A 135 -7.48 10.76 15.26
N THR A 136 -7.90 11.30 14.11
CA THR A 136 -9.31 11.24 13.67
C THR A 136 -9.79 9.81 13.49
N LEU A 137 -11.10 9.58 13.50
CA LEU A 137 -11.69 8.24 13.26
C LEU A 137 -11.21 7.64 11.93
N SER A 138 -11.16 8.45 10.87
CA SER A 138 -10.65 8.02 9.56
C SER A 138 -9.17 7.61 9.58
N TYR A 139 -8.34 8.32 10.36
CA TYR A 139 -6.93 8.01 10.53
C TYR A 139 -6.74 6.68 11.27
N GLN A 140 -7.50 6.47 12.35
CA GLN A 140 -7.47 5.23 13.12
C GLN A 140 -7.96 4.04 12.28
N PHE A 141 -9.03 4.23 11.49
CA PHE A 141 -9.55 3.21 10.59
C PHE A 141 -8.53 2.83 9.50
N LEU A 142 -7.89 3.82 8.86
CA LEU A 142 -6.80 3.58 7.91
C LEU A 142 -5.62 2.86 8.55
N THR A 143 -5.25 3.26 9.77
CA THR A 143 -4.14 2.64 10.51
C THR A 143 -4.43 1.17 10.79
N LEU A 144 -5.61 0.86 11.33
CA LEU A 144 -6.03 -0.52 11.60
C LEU A 144 -6.06 -1.36 10.33
N GLY A 145 -6.61 -0.83 9.23
CA GLY A 145 -6.64 -1.55 7.96
C GLY A 145 -5.25 -1.81 7.39
N TYR A 146 -4.34 -0.82 7.41
CA TYR A 146 -2.97 -1.03 6.96
C TYR A 146 -2.24 -2.06 7.81
N VAL A 147 -2.39 -2.02 9.14
CA VAL A 147 -1.78 -3.01 10.04
C VAL A 147 -2.37 -4.40 9.81
N ALA A 148 -3.68 -4.52 9.65
CA ALA A 148 -4.35 -5.79 9.36
C ALA A 148 -3.89 -6.39 8.03
N ILE A 149 -3.84 -5.59 6.96
CA ILE A 149 -3.37 -6.04 5.64
C ILE A 149 -1.88 -6.41 5.71
N ALA A 150 -1.04 -5.66 6.44
CA ALA A 150 0.36 -6.03 6.64
C ALA A 150 0.50 -7.35 7.41
N GLY A 151 -0.30 -7.56 8.46
CA GLY A 151 -0.31 -8.81 9.23
C GLY A 151 -0.71 -10.00 8.38
N PHE A 152 -1.77 -9.86 7.57
CA PHE A 152 -2.19 -10.88 6.62
C PHE A 152 -1.08 -11.19 5.61
N MET A 153 -0.47 -10.17 4.99
CA MET A 153 0.64 -10.36 4.04
C MET A 153 1.86 -11.00 4.70
N MET A 154 2.16 -10.63 5.93
CA MET A 154 3.27 -11.21 6.70
C MET A 154 3.04 -12.69 7.00
N GLN A 155 1.81 -13.09 7.33
CA GLN A 155 1.46 -14.50 7.49
C GLN A 155 1.65 -15.30 6.21
N LEU A 156 1.23 -14.76 5.05
CA LEU A 156 1.43 -15.39 3.75
C LEU A 156 2.91 -15.53 3.40
N VAL A 157 3.70 -14.46 3.60
CA VAL A 157 5.15 -14.50 3.36
C VAL A 157 5.83 -15.54 4.24
N LEU A 158 5.47 -15.61 5.53
CA LEU A 158 6.04 -16.59 6.46
C LEU A 158 5.63 -18.03 6.12
N HIS A 159 4.48 -18.24 5.49
CA HIS A 159 4.04 -19.54 5.01
C HIS A 159 4.84 -19.98 3.76
N ASP A 160 5.07 -19.06 2.83
CA ASP A 160 5.65 -19.35 1.50
C ASP A 160 7.17 -19.06 1.39
N VAL A 161 7.85 -18.89 2.53
CA VAL A 161 9.22 -18.36 2.67
C VAL A 161 10.29 -19.11 1.85
N GLN A 162 10.03 -20.34 1.43
CA GLN A 162 10.99 -21.17 0.69
C GLN A 162 10.83 -21.17 -0.84
N MET A 163 9.74 -20.60 -1.39
CA MET A 163 9.34 -20.86 -2.79
C MET A 163 9.30 -19.62 -3.70
N THR A 164 9.36 -18.39 -3.18
CA THR A 164 9.11 -17.19 -4.01
C THR A 164 10.01 -16.00 -3.68
N ARG A 165 10.27 -15.13 -4.68
CA ARG A 165 11.11 -13.92 -4.55
C ARG A 165 10.41 -12.75 -3.81
N GLY A 166 9.19 -12.95 -3.30
CA GLY A 166 8.47 -11.94 -2.53
C GLY A 166 7.82 -10.81 -3.32
N HIS A 167 8.11 -10.66 -4.62
CA HIS A 167 7.62 -9.56 -5.46
C HIS A 167 6.08 -9.53 -5.58
N ALA A 168 5.48 -10.70 -5.71
CA ALA A 168 4.03 -10.84 -5.78
C ALA A 168 3.33 -10.30 -4.51
N TYR A 169 3.87 -10.60 -3.32
CA TYR A 169 3.32 -10.08 -2.05
C TYR A 169 3.53 -8.58 -1.90
N GLN A 170 4.65 -8.03 -2.40
CA GLN A 170 4.87 -6.58 -2.41
C GLN A 170 3.83 -5.85 -3.27
N ASN A 171 3.50 -6.41 -4.45
CA ASN A 171 2.45 -5.87 -5.32
C ASN A 171 1.06 -6.00 -4.68
N ALA A 172 0.76 -7.16 -4.09
CA ALA A 172 -0.51 -7.41 -3.42
C ALA A 172 -0.71 -6.48 -2.21
N LEU A 173 0.32 -6.31 -1.38
CA LEU A 173 0.31 -5.37 -0.25
C LEU A 173 0.01 -3.95 -0.72
N ALA A 174 0.74 -3.45 -1.74
CA ALA A 174 0.54 -2.10 -2.26
C ALA A 174 -0.87 -1.91 -2.85
N SER A 175 -1.38 -2.91 -3.56
CA SER A 175 -2.70 -2.87 -4.18
C SER A 175 -3.82 -2.90 -3.14
N LEU A 176 -3.72 -3.76 -2.12
CA LEU A 176 -4.69 -3.81 -1.02
C LEU A 176 -4.68 -2.53 -0.18
N TYR A 177 -3.50 -1.96 0.07
CA TYR A 177 -3.39 -0.66 0.75
C TYR A 177 -4.12 0.42 -0.03
N LEU A 178 -3.92 0.46 -1.35
CA LEU A 178 -4.55 1.46 -2.20
C LEU A 178 -6.07 1.26 -2.29
N LEU A 179 -6.52 0.01 -2.42
CA LEU A 179 -7.95 -0.33 -2.42
C LEU A 179 -8.62 0.05 -1.09
N PHE A 180 -8.00 -0.29 0.04
CA PHE A 180 -8.51 0.06 1.36
C PHE A 180 -8.51 1.57 1.60
N LYS A 181 -7.50 2.28 1.07
CA LYS A 181 -7.49 3.75 1.04
C LYS A 181 -8.68 4.28 0.24
N GLY A 182 -8.90 3.79 -0.97
CA GLY A 182 -10.04 4.19 -1.81
C GLY A 182 -11.38 3.95 -1.11
N ALA A 183 -11.55 2.80 -0.47
CA ALA A 183 -12.75 2.48 0.31
C ALA A 183 -12.93 3.43 1.50
N THR A 184 -11.86 3.78 2.21
CA THR A 184 -11.93 4.77 3.30
C THR A 184 -12.32 6.15 2.79
N PHE A 185 -11.77 6.60 1.66
CA PHE A 185 -12.15 7.87 1.03
C PHE A 185 -13.63 7.87 0.63
N TYR A 186 -14.16 6.75 0.18
CA TYR A 186 -15.59 6.63 -0.13
C TYR A 186 -16.48 6.64 1.12
N CYS A 187 -16.08 5.97 2.20
CA CYS A 187 -16.88 5.88 3.43
C CYS A 187 -16.82 7.12 4.32
N PHE A 188 -15.67 7.79 4.38
CA PHE A 188 -15.40 8.89 5.33
C PHE A 188 -15.07 10.21 4.64
N GLY A 189 -14.87 10.22 3.32
CA GLY A 189 -14.55 11.43 2.60
C GLY A 189 -15.78 12.31 2.38
N THR A 190 -15.60 13.61 2.55
CA THR A 190 -16.60 14.62 2.17
C THR A 190 -16.33 15.09 0.75
N TYR A 191 -17.37 15.37 -0.02
CA TYR A 191 -17.20 15.96 -1.34
C TYR A 191 -16.56 17.35 -1.22
N ILE A 192 -15.57 17.59 -2.06
CA ILE A 192 -15.02 18.94 -2.29
C ILE A 192 -15.98 19.59 -3.29
N GLU A 193 -16.77 20.56 -2.84
CA GLU A 193 -17.54 21.45 -3.72
C GLU A 193 -16.62 22.37 -4.53
#